data_AF-A0A1T1B7E0-F1
#
_entry.id   AF-A0A1T1B7E0-F1
#
_cell.length_a   1.000
_cell.length_b   1.000
_cell.length_c   1.000
_cell.angle_alpha   90.00
_cell.angle_beta   90.00
_cell.angle_gamma   90.00
#
_symmetry.space_group_name_H-M   'P 1'
#
loop_
_entity.id
_entity.type
_entity.pdbx_description
1 polymer ?
#
loop_
_entity_poly.entity_id
_entity_poly.type
_entity_poly.pdbx_seq_one_letter_code
_entity_poly.pdbx_strand_id
1 'polypeptide(L)'
;MKHKQYSENEIFDVLAQVEAGTAVGDVARLSGVSKATIHRWQARYGGMTKDDAKRVRQLEEENRRLKKLVADLALDNSILKEVVGRKW
;
A
#
# COMPACT_ATOMS: atom_id res chain seq x y z
N MET A 1 -13.71 16.43 -14.72
CA MET A 1 -14.27 15.06 -14.83
C MET A 1 -14.06 14.36 -13.49
N LYS A 2 -15.08 13.70 -12.92
CA LYS A 2 -14.89 12.82 -11.76
C LYS A 2 -14.20 11.54 -12.24
N HIS A 3 -13.02 11.26 -11.70
CA HIS A 3 -12.39 9.95 -11.91
C HIS A 3 -13.14 8.92 -11.09
N LYS A 4 -13.62 7.85 -11.73
CA LYS A 4 -14.17 6.70 -11.02
C LYS A 4 -13.03 6.08 -10.20
N GLN A 5 -13.17 6.05 -8.88
CA GLN A 5 -12.26 5.30 -8.02
C GLN A 5 -12.69 3.83 -8.03
N TYR A 6 -11.74 2.94 -8.32
CA TYR A 6 -11.95 1.49 -8.25
C TYR A 6 -11.55 1.01 -6.86
N SER A 7 -12.39 0.18 -6.26
CA SER A 7 -12.04 -0.54 -5.05
C SER A 7 -10.95 -1.57 -5.34
N GLU A 8 -10.18 -1.95 -4.32
CA GLU A 8 -9.15 -2.98 -4.48
C GLU A 8 -9.75 -4.31 -4.92
N ASN A 9 -10.94 -4.65 -4.44
CA ASN A 9 -11.62 -5.86 -4.86
C ASN A 9 -11.89 -5.86 -6.37
N GLU A 10 -12.40 -4.76 -6.92
CA GLU A 10 -12.59 -4.62 -8.37
C GLU A 10 -11.26 -4.71 -9.13
N ILE A 11 -10.17 -4.15 -8.59
CA ILE A 11 -8.84 -4.26 -9.19
C ILE A 11 -8.38 -5.73 -9.23
N PHE A 12 -8.46 -6.44 -8.12
CA PHE A 12 -8.06 -7.84 -8.03
C PHE A 12 -8.91 -8.74 -8.93
N ASP A 13 -10.21 -8.50 -9.03
CA ASP A 13 -11.10 -9.29 -9.89
C ASP A 13 -10.77 -9.08 -11.38
N VAL A 14 -10.36 -7.87 -11.76
CA VAL A 14 -9.85 -7.56 -13.11
C VAL A 14 -8.52 -8.26 -13.38
N LEU A 15 -7.58 -8.21 -12.42
CA LEU A 15 -6.27 -8.85 -12.57
C LEU A 15 -6.40 -10.38 -12.64
N ALA A 16 -7.29 -10.98 -11.85
CA ALA A 16 -7.55 -12.41 -11.87
C ALA A 16 -8.05 -12.89 -13.25
N GLN A 17 -8.89 -12.11 -13.95
CA GLN A 17 -9.31 -12.45 -15.32
C GLN A 17 -8.15 -12.46 -16.31
N VAL A 18 -7.21 -11.53 -16.16
CA VAL A 18 -6.00 -11.45 -16.99
C VAL A 18 -5.05 -12.61 -16.67
N GLU A 19 -4.85 -12.93 -15.39
CA GLU A 19 -4.03 -14.06 -14.94
C GLU A 19 -4.62 -15.41 -15.37
N ALA A 20 -5.95 -15.53 -15.44
CA ALA A 20 -6.65 -16.69 -15.99
C ALA A 20 -6.52 -16.82 -17.52
N GLY A 21 -5.82 -15.90 -18.20
CA GLY A 21 -5.53 -15.96 -19.63
C GLY A 21 -6.48 -15.17 -20.53
N THR A 22 -7.41 -14.38 -19.97
CA THR A 22 -8.29 -13.53 -20.79
C THR A 22 -7.48 -12.40 -21.42
N ALA A 23 -7.70 -12.13 -22.71
CA ALA A 23 -6.99 -11.07 -23.41
C ALA A 23 -7.22 -9.70 -22.74
N VAL A 24 -6.13 -9.00 -22.43
CA VAL A 24 -6.15 -7.68 -21.74
C VAL A 24 -7.06 -6.67 -22.43
N GLY A 25 -7.21 -6.74 -23.76
CA GLY A 25 -8.10 -5.86 -24.51
C GLY A 25 -9.59 -6.12 -24.26
N ASP A 26 -9.98 -7.36 -24.02
CA ASP A 26 -11.36 -7.71 -23.75
C ASP A 26 -11.72 -7.40 -22.30
N VAL A 27 -10.81 -7.68 -21.36
CA VAL A 27 -10.94 -7.26 -19.96
C VAL A 27 -11.05 -5.74 -19.85
N ALA A 28 -10.20 -4.99 -20.56
CA ALA A 28 -10.26 -3.53 -20.60
C ALA A 28 -11.65 -3.02 -21.05
N ARG A 29 -12.22 -3.64 -22.09
CA ARG A 29 -13.54 -3.29 -22.61
C ARG A 29 -14.65 -3.62 -21.62
N LEU A 30 -14.62 -4.83 -21.04
CA LEU A 30 -15.64 -5.32 -20.11
C LEU A 30 -15.65 -4.54 -18.79
N SER A 31 -14.47 -4.24 -18.26
CA SER A 31 -14.29 -3.55 -16.97
C SER A 31 -14.32 -2.02 -17.10
N GLY A 32 -14.43 -1.49 -18.33
CA GLY A 32 -14.48 -0.05 -18.59
C GLY A 32 -13.20 0.69 -18.19
N VAL A 33 -12.04 0.02 -18.33
CA VAL A 33 -10.72 0.57 -17.99
C VAL A 33 -9.81 0.56 -19.21
N SER A 34 -8.81 1.44 -19.22
CA SER A 34 -7.78 1.39 -20.26
C SER A 34 -6.82 0.21 -20.04
N LYS A 35 -6.24 -0.34 -21.12
CA LYS A 35 -5.15 -1.34 -21.02
C LYS A 35 -3.99 -0.84 -20.16
N ALA A 36 -3.65 0.45 -20.27
CA ALA A 36 -2.61 1.09 -19.46
C ALA A 36 -2.94 1.11 -17.96
N THR A 37 -4.22 1.17 -17.58
CA THR A 37 -4.66 1.04 -16.19
C THR A 37 -4.41 -0.38 -15.68
N ILE A 38 -4.77 -1.39 -16.48
CA ILE A 38 -4.54 -2.81 -16.13
C ILE A 38 -3.04 -3.07 -15.93
N HIS A 39 -2.17 -2.60 -16.82
CA HIS A 39 -0.72 -2.77 -16.66
C HIS A 39 -0.18 -2.08 -15.39
N ARG A 40 -0.70 -0.89 -15.05
CA ARG A 40 -0.35 -0.23 -13.77
C ARG A 40 -0.79 -1.03 -12.56
N TRP A 41 -1.97 -1.67 -12.63
CA TRP A 41 -2.44 -2.55 -11.57
C TRP A 41 -1.60 -3.83 -11.48
N GLN A 42 -1.23 -4.45 -12.61
CA GLN A 42 -0.31 -5.59 -12.62
C GLN A 42 1.05 -5.25 -12.00
N ALA A 43 1.61 -4.08 -12.30
CA ALA A 43 2.88 -3.66 -11.71
C ALA A 43 2.79 -3.42 -10.19
N ARG A 44 1.62 -3.04 -9.68
CA ARG A 44 1.41 -2.72 -8.26
C ARG A 44 0.93 -3.90 -7.42
N TYR A 45 0.05 -4.72 -7.99
CA TYR A 45 -0.70 -5.77 -7.28
C TYR A 45 -0.53 -7.16 -7.91
N GLY A 46 0.15 -7.29 -9.06
CA GLY A 46 0.35 -8.56 -9.73
C GLY A 46 1.11 -9.54 -8.85
N GLY A 47 0.64 -10.80 -8.80
CA GLY A 47 1.20 -11.82 -7.91
C GLY A 47 0.92 -11.61 -6.42
N MET A 48 0.14 -10.58 -6.03
CA MET A 48 -0.36 -10.41 -4.67
C MET A 48 -1.80 -10.88 -4.57
N THR A 49 -2.13 -11.56 -3.48
CA THR A 49 -3.53 -11.83 -3.13
C THR A 49 -4.16 -10.63 -2.41
N LYS A 50 -5.49 -10.64 -2.26
CA LYS A 50 -6.23 -9.66 -1.44
C LYS A 50 -5.69 -9.62 0.00
N ASP A 51 -5.36 -10.79 0.56
CA ASP A 51 -4.82 -10.91 1.91
C ASP A 51 -3.40 -10.36 2.02
N ASP A 52 -2.57 -10.55 0.99
CA ASP A 52 -1.22 -9.97 0.95
C ASP A 52 -1.28 -8.44 0.96
N ALA A 53 -2.15 -7.84 0.13
CA ALA A 53 -2.31 -6.38 0.11
C ALA A 53 -2.82 -5.82 1.44
N LYS A 54 -3.75 -6.51 2.09
CA LYS A 54 -4.22 -6.14 3.44
C LYS A 54 -3.09 -6.23 4.47
N ARG A 55 -2.29 -7.31 4.42
CA ARG A 55 -1.16 -7.51 5.33
C ARG A 55 -0.09 -6.45 5.14
N VAL A 56 0.24 -6.07 3.90
CA VAL A 56 1.19 -4.99 3.61
C VAL A 56 0.74 -3.69 4.24
N ARG A 57 -0.53 -3.28 4.06
CA ARG A 57 -1.05 -2.04 4.69
C ARG A 57 -0.95 -2.07 6.21
N GLN A 58 -1.30 -3.20 6.83
CA GLN A 58 -1.21 -3.34 8.29
C GLN A 58 0.24 -3.22 8.77
N LEU A 59 1.19 -3.82 8.05
CA LEU A 59 2.61 -3.72 8.35
C LEU A 59 3.15 -2.30 8.14
N GLU A 60 2.72 -1.59 7.10
CA GLU A 60 3.08 -0.20 6.87
C GLU A 60 2.58 0.72 7.98
N GLU A 61 1.34 0.52 8.43
CA GLU A 61 0.76 1.28 9.53
C GLU A 61 1.47 1.01 10.86
N GLU A 62 1.73 -0.25 11.17
CA GLU A 62 2.47 -0.60 12.39
C GLU A 62 3.91 -0.07 12.33
N ASN A 63 4.58 -0.15 11.17
CA ASN A 63 5.92 0.42 10.99
C ASN A 63 5.93 1.94 11.21
N ARG A 64 4.91 2.65 10.71
CA ARG A 64 4.74 4.09 10.94
C ARG A 64 4.56 4.38 12.44
N ARG A 65 3.73 3.59 13.13
CA ARG A 65 3.50 3.74 14.58
C ARG A 65 4.78 3.49 15.38
N LEU A 66 5.50 2.42 15.07
CA LEU A 66 6.76 2.06 15.73
C LEU A 66 7.83 3.13 15.51
N LYS A 67 7.98 3.64 14.28
CA LYS A 67 8.90 4.74 13.98
C LYS A 67 8.60 5.99 14.80
N LYS A 68 7.32 6.34 14.94
CA LYS A 68 6.91 7.47 15.78
C LYS A 68 7.28 7.24 17.23
N LEU A 69 6.95 6.07 17.79
CA LEU A 69 7.29 5.74 19.18
C LEU A 69 8.79 5.81 19.42
N VAL A 70 9.61 5.28 18.50
CA VAL A 70 11.06 5.35 18.61
C VAL A 70 11.57 6.79 18.57
N ALA A 71 11.02 7.64 17.71
CA ALA A 71 11.40 9.05 17.64
C ALA A 71 11.06 9.80 18.94
N ASP A 72 9.86 9.57 19.48
CA ASP A 72 9.41 10.18 20.74
C ASP A 72 10.32 9.73 21.90
N LEU A 73 10.60 8.42 22.02
CA LEU A 73 11.51 7.89 23.05
C LEU A 73 12.95 8.39 22.90
N ALA A 74 13.45 8.53 21.67
CA ALA A 74 14.79 9.06 21.41
C ALA A 74 14.89 10.53 21.84
N LEU A 75 13.85 11.33 21.58
CA LEU A 75 13.77 12.71 22.02
C LEU A 75 13.78 12.80 23.55
N ASP A 76 12.92 12.04 24.23
CA ASP A 76 12.86 12.00 25.69
C ASP A 76 14.21 11.59 26.30
N ASN A 77 14.86 10.57 25.72
CA ASN A 77 16.19 10.13 26.17
C ASN A 77 17.24 11.23 26.05
N SER A 78 17.22 11.98 24.94
CA SER A 78 18.13 13.11 24.73
C SER A 78 17.92 14.20 25.77
N ILE A 79 16.67 14.58 26.04
CA ILE A 79 16.32 15.59 27.05
C ILE A 79 16.79 15.14 28.44
N LEU A 80 16.52 13.89 28.81
CA LEU A 80 16.93 13.35 30.12
C LEU A 80 18.44 13.37 30.30
N LYS A 81 19.21 12.98 29.26
CA LYS A 81 20.67 13.03 29.30
C LYS A 81 21.19 14.46 29.45
N GLU A 82 20.58 15.42 28.79
CA GLU A 82 20.96 16.83 28.91
C GLU A 82 20.69 17.36 30.32
N VAL A 83 19.53 17.07 30.90
CA VAL A 83 19.16 17.49 32.27
C VAL A 83 20.10 16.88 33.31
N VAL A 84 20.45 15.60 33.17
CA VAL A 84 21.40 14.93 34.07
C VAL A 84 22.82 15.46 33.88
N GLY A 85 23.23 15.72 32.63
CA GLY A 85 24.56 16.23 32.30
C GLY A 85 24.82 17.64 32.81
N ARG A 86 23.79 18.50 32.94
CA ARG A 86 23.92 19.85 33.52
C ARG A 86 24.03 19.88 35.05
N LYS A 87 23.87 18.76 35.75
CA LYS A 87 23.92 18.69 37.23
C LYS A 87 25.33 18.62 37.82
N TRP A 88 26.37 18.80 37.01
CA TRP A 88 27.77 18.76 37.42
C TRP A 88 28.53 19.97 36.86
#